data_AF-A0AAN7VBS3-F1
#
_entry.id   AF-A0AAN7VBS3-F1
#
_cell.length_a   1.000
_cell.length_b   1.000
_cell.length_c   1.000
_cell.angle_alpha   90.00
_cell.angle_beta   90.00
_cell.angle_gamma   90.00
#
_symmetry.space_group_name_H-M   'P 1'
#
loop_
_entity.id
_entity.type
_entity.pdbx_description
1 polymer ?
#
loop_
_entity_poly.entity_id
_entity_poly.type
_entity_poly.pdbx_seq_one_letter_code
_entity_poly.pdbx_strand_id
1 'polypeptide(L)'
;MMKVLRRIKSLPVYECDSKNCNDTEITLEEFDSQPIYFKSVIRPMLAIGHEGELIIWLKNIGILQHSQRCNNVINNTECQGVMNWMPAKIIDQYQWRCKNCPKKRNIREHSVFQDVRCRFKDIIRILAGWCKGTDVEMLTKLLCIKKQAVNAVYNVAASVAHKYIETNLHRWKLGGPGFVVLIESYPEGFKEFNSQEYFQNHNIIPMLCIAEIKEIPTRFWLQVLDRYNPNIQEQVHNTNTIALHIIQEIVLPGSILVANLDSKICSFDVLQSLKHLYPVIVSKNGLKRHDHLNILLDNFETIWSPALHVCNEAQYYSNAHIQNFITNFLWRQKFENESFENLLHQMCYNFI
;
A
#
# COMPACT_ATOMS: atom_id res chain seq x y z
N MET A 1 17.89 -33.24 24.67
CA MET A 1 16.97 -34.38 24.51
C MET A 1 15.81 -33.95 23.60
N MET A 2 15.93 -34.18 22.28
CA MET A 2 14.93 -33.77 21.29
C MET A 2 13.68 -34.66 21.40
N LYS A 3 12.54 -34.08 21.81
CA LYS A 3 11.25 -34.77 21.76
C LYS A 3 10.72 -34.71 20.33
N VAL A 4 10.72 -35.87 19.68
CA VAL A 4 10.06 -36.13 18.40
C VAL A 4 8.59 -35.68 18.48
N LEU A 5 8.23 -34.66 17.69
CA LEU A 5 6.85 -34.21 17.52
C LEU A 5 6.07 -35.30 16.79
N ARG A 6 5.09 -35.90 17.48
CA ARG A 6 4.18 -36.91 16.92
C ARG A 6 3.34 -36.26 15.80
N ARG A 7 3.36 -36.87 14.60
CA ARG A 7 2.45 -36.56 13.49
C ARG A 7 1.00 -36.62 13.98
N ILE A 8 0.30 -35.49 13.91
CA ILE A 8 -1.13 -35.41 14.23
C ILE A 8 -1.91 -36.05 13.08
N LYS A 9 -2.68 -37.11 13.38
CA LYS A 9 -3.66 -37.70 12.45
C LYS A 9 -4.84 -36.74 12.24
N SER A 10 -5.12 -36.50 10.96
CA SER A 10 -6.28 -35.85 10.32
C SER A 10 -6.88 -34.61 10.99
N LEU A 11 -6.76 -33.48 10.29
CA LEU A 11 -7.38 -32.19 10.58
C LEU A 11 -8.91 -32.25 10.37
N PRO A 12 -9.70 -31.38 11.04
CA PRO A 12 -11.05 -31.08 10.57
C PRO A 12 -10.95 -30.45 9.18
N VAL A 13 -11.78 -30.92 8.25
CA VAL A 13 -11.85 -30.43 6.88
C VAL A 13 -12.35 -28.99 6.92
N TYR A 14 -11.45 -28.04 6.71
CA TYR A 14 -11.86 -26.76 6.15
C TYR A 14 -12.16 -27.07 4.68
N GLU A 15 -13.40 -26.92 4.24
CA GLU A 15 -13.74 -26.97 2.81
C GLU A 15 -13.10 -25.77 2.12
N CYS A 16 -11.80 -25.90 1.86
CA CYS A 16 -11.20 -25.43 0.63
C CYS A 16 -11.58 -26.49 -0.41
N ASP A 17 -12.16 -26.09 -1.55
CA ASP A 17 -12.39 -26.93 -2.74
C ASP A 17 -11.04 -27.36 -3.36
N SER A 18 -10.23 -28.03 -2.54
CA SER A 18 -8.80 -28.25 -2.67
C SER A 18 -8.46 -29.58 -3.33
N LYS A 19 -9.43 -30.24 -3.98
CA LYS A 19 -9.15 -31.50 -4.67
C LYS A 19 -8.28 -31.33 -5.92
N ASN A 20 -8.07 -30.10 -6.41
CA ASN A 20 -7.30 -29.82 -7.63
C ASN A 20 -6.18 -28.76 -7.50
N CYS A 21 -5.89 -28.18 -6.34
CA CYS A 21 -4.75 -27.24 -6.24
C CYS A 21 -3.46 -28.06 -6.01
N ASN A 22 -2.74 -28.37 -7.09
CA ASN A 22 -1.36 -28.85 -7.03
C ASN A 22 -0.51 -27.75 -6.35
N ASP A 23 -0.34 -27.84 -5.02
CA ASP A 23 0.50 -26.96 -4.20
C ASP A 23 1.98 -26.97 -4.68
N THR A 24 2.34 -27.90 -5.57
CA THR A 24 3.65 -28.06 -6.23
C THR A 24 3.77 -27.34 -7.58
N GLU A 25 2.67 -26.88 -8.18
CA GLU A 25 2.63 -26.46 -9.60
C GLU A 25 2.01 -25.07 -9.83
N ILE A 26 1.65 -24.35 -8.75
CA ILE A 26 1.64 -22.89 -8.82
C ILE A 26 3.11 -22.50 -8.92
N THR A 27 3.62 -22.34 -10.14
CA THR A 27 5.02 -22.00 -10.39
C THR A 27 5.32 -20.70 -9.64
N LEU A 28 5.96 -20.87 -8.48
CA LEU A 28 6.56 -19.83 -7.64
C LEU A 28 7.59 -18.98 -8.40
N GLU A 29 7.79 -19.24 -9.69
CA GLU A 29 8.57 -18.46 -10.65
C GLU A 29 8.04 -17.03 -10.81
N GLU A 30 6.73 -16.77 -10.66
CA GLU A 30 6.21 -15.39 -10.58
C GLU A 30 6.72 -14.63 -9.33
N PHE A 31 7.22 -15.36 -8.34
CA PHE A 31 7.92 -14.80 -7.17
C PHE A 31 9.44 -14.73 -7.35
N ASP A 32 10.01 -15.09 -8.51
CA ASP A 32 11.46 -15.10 -8.71
C ASP A 32 12.10 -13.71 -8.89
N SER A 33 11.32 -12.64 -8.99
CA SER A 33 11.84 -11.27 -8.83
C SER A 33 11.94 -10.80 -7.37
N GLN A 34 11.60 -11.65 -6.40
CA GLN A 34 11.71 -11.27 -4.99
C GLN A 34 13.18 -11.11 -4.55
N PRO A 35 13.47 -10.19 -3.61
CA PRO A 35 14.82 -9.99 -3.08
C PRO A 35 15.45 -11.28 -2.54
N ILE A 36 16.78 -11.28 -2.49
CA ILE A 36 17.57 -12.42 -2.00
C ILE A 36 17.06 -12.89 -0.64
N TYR A 37 16.73 -11.95 0.27
CA TYR A 37 16.21 -12.25 1.59
C TYR A 37 14.92 -13.07 1.57
N PHE A 38 13.93 -12.68 0.77
CA PHE A 38 12.69 -13.45 0.64
C PHE A 38 12.97 -14.88 0.14
N LYS A 39 13.83 -15.04 -0.87
CA LYS A 39 14.16 -16.34 -1.44
C LYS A 39 14.93 -17.24 -0.48
N SER A 40 15.93 -16.70 0.22
CA SER A 40 16.84 -17.49 1.05
C SER A 40 16.32 -17.75 2.46
N VAL A 41 15.52 -16.82 3.01
CA VAL A 41 15.04 -16.89 4.40
C VAL A 41 13.57 -17.26 4.47
N ILE A 42 12.72 -16.56 3.71
CA ILE A 42 11.25 -16.65 3.88
C ILE A 42 10.68 -17.85 3.13
N ARG A 43 11.02 -18.02 1.85
CA ARG A 43 10.48 -19.08 0.99
C ARG A 43 10.60 -20.49 1.60
N PRO A 44 11.72 -20.91 2.23
CA PRO A 44 11.80 -22.21 2.90
C PRO A 44 10.74 -22.42 3.98
N MET A 45 10.43 -21.37 4.76
CA MET A 45 9.44 -21.45 5.84
C MET A 45 7.98 -21.50 5.33
N LEU A 46 7.74 -21.24 4.04
CA LEU A 46 6.41 -21.34 3.42
C LEU A 46 6.08 -22.77 2.95
N ALA A 47 7.03 -23.70 3.03
CA ALA A 47 6.84 -25.09 2.66
C ALA A 47 5.95 -25.85 3.67
N ILE A 48 5.30 -26.90 3.20
CA ILE A 48 4.45 -27.75 4.04
C ILE A 48 5.30 -28.40 5.14
N GLY A 49 4.85 -28.36 6.39
CA GLY A 49 5.56 -28.90 7.55
C GLY A 49 6.47 -27.89 8.27
N HIS A 50 6.69 -26.71 7.69
CA HIS A 50 7.50 -25.64 8.28
C HIS A 50 6.68 -24.55 8.98
N GLU A 51 5.39 -24.80 9.27
CA GLU A 51 4.50 -23.81 9.89
C GLU A 51 4.98 -23.35 11.27
N GLY A 52 5.63 -24.24 12.03
CA GLY A 52 6.25 -23.89 13.31
C GLY A 52 7.42 -22.93 13.17
N GLU A 53 8.27 -23.13 12.15
CA GLU A 53 9.40 -22.26 11.84
C GLU A 53 8.93 -20.87 11.43
N LEU A 54 7.91 -20.81 10.56
CA LEU A 54 7.30 -19.54 10.13
C LEU A 54 6.77 -18.74 11.33
N ILE A 55 6.10 -19.39 12.27
CA ILE A 55 5.57 -18.74 13.48
C ILE A 55 6.71 -18.24 14.38
N ILE A 56 7.78 -19.04 14.55
CA ILE A 56 8.95 -18.62 15.33
C ILE A 56 9.58 -17.39 14.68
N TRP A 57 9.74 -17.39 13.37
CA TRP A 57 10.26 -16.24 12.64
C TRP A 57 9.37 -15.00 12.80
N LEU A 58 8.05 -15.14 12.63
CA LEU A 58 7.07 -14.05 12.82
C LEU A 58 7.12 -13.46 14.24
N LYS A 59 7.36 -14.30 15.25
CA LYS A 59 7.62 -13.83 16.61
C LYS A 59 8.92 -13.06 16.67
N ASN A 60 10.03 -13.66 16.23
CA ASN A 60 11.37 -13.08 16.30
C ASN A 60 11.46 -11.69 15.64
N ILE A 61 10.77 -11.49 14.51
CA ILE A 61 10.75 -10.18 13.85
C ILE A 61 9.82 -9.17 14.54
N GLY A 62 8.94 -9.61 15.45
CA GLY A 62 8.07 -8.74 16.25
C GLY A 62 6.63 -8.60 15.73
N ILE A 63 6.25 -9.33 14.68
CA ILE A 63 4.87 -9.30 14.15
C ILE A 63 3.90 -10.04 15.08
N LEU A 64 4.35 -11.17 15.65
CA LEU A 64 3.58 -11.92 16.64
C LEU A 64 4.18 -11.72 18.03
N GLN A 65 3.31 -11.78 19.04
CA GLN A 65 3.73 -11.70 20.44
C GLN A 65 4.71 -12.84 20.78
N HIS A 66 5.82 -12.50 21.43
CA HIS A 66 6.79 -13.48 21.93
C HIS A 66 6.27 -14.25 23.14
N SER A 67 5.42 -13.60 23.95
CA SER A 67 4.86 -14.16 25.17
C SER A 67 3.41 -13.73 25.32
N GLN A 68 2.61 -14.54 26.01
CA GLN A 68 1.22 -14.23 26.29
C GLN A 68 0.89 -14.58 27.73
N ARG A 69 0.09 -13.74 28.38
CA ARG A 69 -0.37 -13.97 29.75
C ARG A 69 -1.82 -14.45 29.79
N CYS A 70 -2.10 -15.31 30.75
CA CYS A 70 -3.43 -15.79 31.05
C CYS A 70 -4.10 -14.87 32.09
N ASN A 71 -5.22 -14.27 31.70
CA ASN A 71 -5.99 -13.38 32.59
C ASN A 71 -6.71 -14.14 33.71
N ASN A 72 -6.71 -15.49 33.67
CA ASN A 72 -7.33 -16.32 34.70
C ASN A 72 -6.57 -16.32 36.03
N VAL A 73 -5.37 -15.69 36.07
CA VAL A 73 -4.61 -15.48 37.32
C VAL A 73 -5.44 -14.73 38.37
N ILE A 74 -6.37 -13.89 37.92
CA ILE A 74 -7.23 -13.05 38.78
C ILE A 74 -8.24 -13.94 39.55
N ASN A 75 -8.70 -15.02 38.93
CA ASN A 75 -9.79 -15.84 39.46
C ASN A 75 -9.35 -17.24 39.91
N ASN A 76 -8.09 -17.62 39.66
CA ASN A 76 -7.55 -18.93 40.01
C ASN A 76 -6.10 -18.76 40.49
N THR A 77 -5.89 -19.01 41.79
CA THR A 77 -4.59 -18.91 42.47
C THR A 77 -3.57 -19.94 42.01
N GLU A 78 -3.98 -21.05 41.39
CA GLU A 78 -3.08 -22.06 40.81
C GLU A 78 -2.60 -21.70 39.39
N CYS A 79 -3.24 -20.71 38.76
CA CYS A 79 -2.81 -20.19 37.48
C CYS A 79 -1.54 -19.37 37.68
N GLN A 80 -0.44 -19.77 37.04
CA GLN A 80 0.82 -19.00 37.07
C GLN A 80 0.85 -17.88 36.03
N GLY A 81 -0.24 -17.66 35.29
CA GLY A 81 -0.34 -16.62 34.26
C GLY A 81 0.46 -16.87 32.98
N VAL A 82 1.39 -17.84 32.94
CA VAL A 82 2.23 -18.11 31.76
C VAL A 82 1.50 -19.00 30.74
N MET A 83 1.46 -18.56 29.47
CA MET A 83 0.95 -19.36 28.35
C MET A 83 2.09 -19.86 27.46
N ASN A 84 1.98 -21.12 27.03
CA ASN A 84 2.85 -21.71 26.01
C ASN A 84 2.10 -21.78 24.69
N TRP A 85 2.78 -21.51 23.59
CA TRP A 85 2.23 -21.83 22.27
C TRP A 85 2.35 -23.34 22.03
N MET A 86 1.27 -23.97 21.56
CA MET A 86 1.21 -25.41 21.33
C MET A 86 0.44 -25.73 20.05
N PRO A 87 0.77 -26.86 19.37
CA PRO A 87 0.00 -27.32 18.23
C PRO A 87 -1.50 -27.46 18.53
N ALA A 88 -2.34 -27.09 17.57
CA ALA A 88 -3.79 -27.11 17.67
C ALA A 88 -4.43 -27.34 16.29
N LYS A 89 -5.61 -27.96 16.26
CA LYS A 89 -6.38 -28.18 15.02
C LYS A 89 -7.18 -26.91 14.63
N ILE A 90 -6.46 -25.82 14.36
CA ILE A 90 -7.02 -24.52 13.92
C ILE A 90 -6.25 -24.01 12.69
N ILE A 91 -6.71 -22.90 12.08
CA ILE A 91 -6.13 -22.34 10.84
C ILE A 91 -4.60 -22.23 10.91
N ASP A 92 -4.07 -21.66 11.99
CA ASP A 92 -2.62 -21.44 12.16
C ASP A 92 -1.86 -22.65 12.69
N GLN A 93 -2.55 -23.76 12.93
CA GLN A 93 -2.01 -24.97 13.55
C GLN A 93 -1.42 -24.79 14.96
N TYR A 94 -1.45 -23.58 15.53
CA TYR A 94 -0.90 -23.25 16.84
C TYR A 94 -1.74 -22.22 17.58
N GLN A 95 -1.81 -22.37 18.91
CA GLN A 95 -2.52 -21.43 19.79
C GLN A 95 -1.75 -21.27 21.11
N TRP A 96 -2.03 -20.20 21.85
CA TRP A 96 -1.57 -20.07 23.22
C TRP A 96 -2.44 -20.93 24.14
N ARG A 97 -1.82 -21.68 25.05
CA ARG A 97 -2.50 -22.43 26.11
C ARG A 97 -1.79 -22.24 27.44
N CYS A 98 -2.58 -21.93 28.45
CA CYS A 98 -2.14 -21.84 29.84
C CYS A 98 -1.63 -23.20 30.34
N LYS A 99 -0.54 -23.22 31.10
CA LYS A 99 0.02 -24.48 31.65
C LYS A 99 -0.92 -25.11 32.69
N ASN A 100 -1.47 -24.29 33.59
CA ASN A 100 -2.20 -24.73 34.78
C ASN A 100 -3.71 -24.54 34.68
N CYS A 101 -4.22 -24.09 33.53
CA CYS A 101 -5.63 -23.79 33.36
C CYS A 101 -6.11 -24.10 31.93
N PRO A 102 -7.42 -24.36 31.71
CA PRO A 102 -7.92 -24.76 30.40
C PRO A 102 -8.01 -23.62 29.37
N LYS A 103 -7.64 -22.38 29.77
CA LYS A 103 -7.74 -21.19 28.91
C LYS A 103 -6.78 -21.28 27.72
N LYS A 104 -7.31 -20.90 26.56
CA LYS A 104 -6.63 -20.83 25.27
C LYS A 104 -6.79 -19.42 24.70
N ARG A 105 -5.82 -18.98 23.91
CA ARG A 105 -5.83 -17.68 23.22
C ARG A 105 -5.31 -17.84 21.80
N ASN A 106 -5.80 -17.03 20.86
CA ASN A 106 -5.37 -17.08 19.47
C ASN A 106 -3.92 -16.59 19.38
N ILE A 107 -3.09 -17.21 18.54
CA ILE A 107 -1.70 -16.79 18.36
C ILE A 107 -1.55 -15.40 17.72
N ARG A 108 -2.58 -14.94 16.99
CA ARG A 108 -2.67 -13.62 16.34
C ARG A 108 -3.16 -12.51 17.26
N GLU A 109 -3.60 -12.84 18.47
CA GLU A 109 -4.15 -11.83 19.38
C GLU A 109 -3.09 -10.75 19.67
N HIS A 110 -3.48 -9.48 19.59
CA HIS A 110 -2.58 -8.33 19.67
C HIS A 110 -1.49 -8.30 18.59
N SER A 111 -1.83 -8.72 17.37
CA SER A 111 -1.00 -8.55 16.16
C SER A 111 -1.80 -7.90 15.03
N VAL A 112 -1.10 -7.43 14.01
CA VAL A 112 -1.68 -6.88 12.76
C VAL A 112 -2.59 -7.85 12.02
N PHE A 113 -2.54 -9.15 12.34
CA PHE A 113 -3.29 -10.20 11.65
C PHE A 113 -4.46 -10.76 12.46
N GLN A 114 -4.84 -10.13 13.58
CA GLN A 114 -5.87 -10.63 14.49
C GLN A 114 -7.18 -11.01 13.79
N ASP A 115 -7.63 -10.19 12.84
CA ASP A 115 -8.92 -10.36 12.15
C ASP A 115 -8.81 -11.03 10.76
N VAL A 116 -7.59 -11.37 10.34
CA VAL A 116 -7.35 -12.02 9.05
C VAL A 116 -7.71 -13.50 9.13
N ARG A 117 -8.43 -14.03 8.12
CA ARG A 117 -8.99 -15.40 8.10
C ARG A 117 -8.36 -16.31 7.03
N CYS A 118 -7.04 -16.33 6.94
CA CYS A 118 -6.25 -17.27 6.13
C CYS A 118 -4.93 -17.61 6.85
N ARG A 119 -4.21 -18.67 6.46
CA ARG A 119 -3.00 -19.14 7.18
C ARG A 119 -1.86 -18.13 7.08
N PHE A 120 -0.90 -18.14 8.01
CA PHE A 120 0.27 -17.24 7.92
C PHE A 120 1.06 -17.37 6.62
N LYS A 121 1.24 -18.59 6.08
CA LYS A 121 1.93 -18.78 4.79
C LYS A 121 1.24 -18.02 3.65
N ASP A 122 -0.09 -17.99 3.70
CA ASP A 122 -0.93 -17.33 2.73
C ASP A 122 -0.85 -15.80 2.89
N ILE A 123 -0.87 -15.31 4.15
CA ILE A 123 -0.68 -13.89 4.48
C ILE A 123 0.63 -13.37 3.90
N ILE A 124 1.74 -14.07 4.14
CA ILE A 124 3.06 -13.65 3.64
C ILE A 124 3.10 -13.60 2.11
N ARG A 125 2.50 -14.58 1.43
CA ARG A 125 2.39 -14.58 -0.04
C ARG A 125 1.53 -13.42 -0.55
N ILE A 126 0.42 -13.13 0.11
CA ILE A 126 -0.45 -12.00 -0.25
C ILE A 126 0.27 -10.66 -0.06
N LEU A 127 1.01 -10.47 1.05
CA LEU A 127 1.82 -9.27 1.28
C LEU A 127 2.92 -9.10 0.23
N ALA A 128 3.56 -10.19 -0.18
CA ALA A 128 4.54 -10.18 -1.26
C ALA A 128 3.91 -9.78 -2.60
N GLY A 129 2.69 -10.26 -2.90
CA GLY A 129 1.91 -9.84 -4.06
C GLY A 129 1.49 -8.37 -4.01
N TRP A 130 1.07 -7.88 -2.85
CA TRP A 130 0.76 -6.46 -2.64
C TRP A 130 1.97 -5.57 -2.94
N CYS A 131 3.15 -5.93 -2.44
CA CYS A 131 4.39 -5.20 -2.70
C CYS A 131 4.82 -5.23 -4.18
N LYS A 132 4.32 -6.19 -4.95
CA LYS A 132 4.50 -6.27 -6.40
C LYS A 132 3.39 -5.58 -7.20
N GLY A 133 2.32 -5.14 -6.53
CA GLY A 133 1.12 -4.62 -7.17
C GLY A 133 0.33 -5.65 -7.94
N THR A 134 0.38 -6.92 -7.54
CA THR A 134 -0.50 -7.94 -8.09
C THR A 134 -1.95 -7.61 -7.73
N ASP A 135 -2.89 -7.77 -8.65
CA ASP A 135 -4.29 -7.50 -8.37
C ASP A 135 -4.91 -8.59 -7.47
N VAL A 136 -6.00 -8.21 -6.80
CA VAL A 136 -6.70 -9.09 -5.85
C VAL A 136 -7.27 -10.34 -6.53
N GLU A 137 -7.76 -10.22 -7.77
CA GLU A 137 -8.38 -11.34 -8.49
C GLU A 137 -7.32 -12.36 -8.92
N MET A 138 -6.18 -11.89 -9.43
CA MET A 138 -5.03 -12.71 -9.76
C MET A 138 -4.52 -13.44 -8.53
N LEU A 139 -4.30 -12.78 -7.39
CA LEU A 139 -3.87 -13.46 -6.16
C LEU A 139 -4.90 -14.47 -5.63
N THR A 140 -6.19 -14.15 -5.72
CA THR A 140 -7.28 -15.06 -5.34
C THR A 140 -7.18 -16.36 -6.13
N LYS A 141 -6.99 -16.27 -7.45
CA LYS A 141 -6.83 -17.41 -8.36
C LYS A 141 -5.53 -18.17 -8.11
N LEU A 142 -4.41 -17.45 -8.08
CA LEU A 142 -3.08 -18.03 -7.91
C LEU A 142 -2.93 -18.81 -6.61
N LEU A 143 -3.48 -18.29 -5.50
CA LEU A 143 -3.31 -18.90 -4.19
C LEU A 143 -4.47 -19.83 -3.78
N CYS A 144 -5.52 -19.95 -4.60
CA CYS A 144 -6.76 -20.65 -4.24
C CYS A 144 -7.38 -20.12 -2.92
N ILE A 145 -7.37 -18.80 -2.67
CA ILE A 145 -7.85 -18.16 -1.42
C ILE A 145 -9.08 -17.30 -1.70
N LYS A 146 -10.03 -17.24 -0.75
CA LYS A 146 -11.19 -16.35 -0.85
C LYS A 146 -10.77 -14.88 -0.98
N LYS A 147 -11.37 -14.16 -1.94
CA LYS A 147 -11.17 -12.72 -2.19
C LYS A 147 -11.23 -11.86 -0.92
N GLN A 148 -12.16 -12.17 0.00
CA GLN A 148 -12.29 -11.47 1.28
C GLN A 148 -11.03 -11.55 2.15
N ALA A 149 -10.32 -12.68 2.16
CA ALA A 149 -9.08 -12.83 2.91
C ALA A 149 -7.91 -12.08 2.25
N VAL A 150 -7.83 -12.07 0.92
CA VAL A 150 -6.86 -11.26 0.18
C VAL A 150 -7.05 -9.78 0.46
N ASN A 151 -8.29 -9.29 0.35
CA ASN A 151 -8.65 -7.91 0.69
C ASN A 151 -8.32 -7.55 2.15
N ALA A 152 -8.58 -8.44 3.10
CA ALA A 152 -8.25 -8.19 4.51
C ALA A 152 -6.74 -7.97 4.71
N VAL A 153 -5.90 -8.76 4.04
CA VAL A 153 -4.44 -8.59 4.11
C VAL A 153 -3.99 -7.32 3.37
N TYR A 154 -4.59 -6.99 2.22
CA TYR A 154 -4.30 -5.75 1.49
C TYR A 154 -4.65 -4.51 2.32
N ASN A 155 -5.76 -4.54 3.05
CA ASN A 155 -6.15 -3.46 3.96
C ASN A 155 -5.17 -3.30 5.12
N VAL A 156 -4.67 -4.41 5.69
CA VAL A 156 -3.61 -4.37 6.71
C VAL A 156 -2.33 -3.73 6.14
N ALA A 157 -1.90 -4.16 4.95
CA ALA A 157 -0.71 -3.61 4.29
C ALA A 157 -0.86 -2.11 4.01
N ALA A 158 -1.98 -1.71 3.41
CA ALA A 158 -2.29 -0.32 3.10
C ALA A 158 -2.37 0.54 4.36
N SER A 159 -3.00 0.06 5.43
CA SER A 159 -3.08 0.79 6.70
C SER A 159 -1.70 1.05 7.32
N VAL A 160 -0.83 0.04 7.32
CA VAL A 160 0.56 0.16 7.81
C VAL A 160 1.36 1.13 6.95
N ALA A 161 1.26 0.99 5.63
CA ALA A 161 1.94 1.86 4.67
C ALA A 161 1.47 3.31 4.79
N HIS A 162 0.17 3.54 4.87
CA HIS A 162 -0.44 4.86 4.99
C HIS A 162 0.04 5.58 6.26
N LYS A 163 -0.08 4.92 7.43
CA LYS A 163 0.40 5.46 8.70
C LYS A 163 1.89 5.81 8.65
N TYR A 164 2.70 4.98 8.01
CA TYR A 164 4.13 5.25 7.86
C TYR A 164 4.41 6.46 6.96
N ILE A 165 3.70 6.60 5.84
CA ILE A 165 3.81 7.76 4.94
C ILE A 165 3.44 9.04 5.69
N GLU A 166 2.29 9.06 6.39
CA GLU A 166 1.83 10.23 7.15
C GLU A 166 2.83 10.66 8.23
N THR A 167 3.31 9.71 9.03
CA THR A 167 4.26 9.98 10.12
C THR A 167 5.66 10.37 9.62
N ASN A 168 6.00 10.05 8.36
CA ASN A 168 7.31 10.30 7.79
C ASN A 168 7.25 11.16 6.52
N LEU A 169 6.24 12.02 6.40
CA LEU A 169 5.96 12.79 5.17
C LEU A 169 7.16 13.54 4.60
N HIS A 170 8.09 13.98 5.46
CA HIS A 170 9.36 14.60 5.05
C HIS A 170 10.18 13.75 4.04
N ARG A 171 10.06 12.41 4.05
CA ARG A 171 10.74 11.50 3.11
C ARG A 171 10.05 11.36 1.75
N TRP A 172 8.83 11.88 1.62
CA TRP A 172 8.04 11.90 0.39
C TRP A 172 8.01 13.26 -0.28
N LYS A 173 8.65 14.26 0.32
CA LYS A 173 8.73 15.58 -0.29
C LYS A 173 9.41 15.54 -1.66
N LEU A 174 8.97 16.45 -2.51
CA LEU A 174 9.38 16.62 -3.90
C LEU A 174 9.96 18.01 -4.12
N GLY A 175 10.90 18.13 -5.03
CA GLY A 175 11.51 19.39 -5.44
C GLY A 175 12.56 19.91 -4.47
N GLY A 176 12.61 21.24 -4.37
CA GLY A 176 13.57 22.02 -3.61
C GLY A 176 14.16 23.14 -4.46
N PRO A 177 15.03 23.97 -3.88
CA PRO A 177 15.66 25.07 -4.61
C PRO A 177 16.29 24.62 -5.94
N GLY A 178 15.79 25.16 -7.05
CA GLY A 178 16.28 24.86 -8.41
C GLY A 178 15.70 23.61 -9.07
N PHE A 179 14.88 22.81 -8.38
CA PHE A 179 14.20 21.66 -8.97
C PHE A 179 12.89 22.07 -9.63
N VAL A 180 12.56 21.43 -10.75
CA VAL A 180 11.30 21.63 -11.47
C VAL A 180 10.27 20.62 -10.98
N VAL A 181 9.08 21.11 -10.63
CA VAL A 181 7.96 20.28 -10.19
C VAL A 181 6.75 20.57 -11.06
N LEU A 182 6.24 19.54 -11.72
CA LEU A 182 5.02 19.63 -12.52
C LEU A 182 3.80 19.41 -11.61
N ILE A 183 2.80 20.26 -11.75
CA ILE A 183 1.53 20.19 -11.02
C ILE A 183 0.40 20.07 -12.03
N GLU A 184 -0.40 19.01 -11.91
CA GLU A 184 -1.58 18.77 -12.75
C GLU A 184 -2.74 18.22 -11.92
N SER A 185 -3.96 18.42 -12.39
CA SER A 185 -5.15 17.77 -11.85
C SER A 185 -5.66 16.73 -12.85
N TYR A 186 -5.91 15.50 -12.39
CA TYR A 186 -6.59 14.49 -13.21
C TYR A 186 -8.10 14.65 -13.08
N PRO A 187 -8.87 14.56 -14.19
CA PRO A 187 -8.42 14.44 -15.58
C PRO A 187 -8.06 15.76 -16.28
N GLU A 188 -8.39 16.93 -15.71
CA GLU A 188 -8.49 18.21 -16.46
C GLU A 188 -7.15 18.64 -17.09
N GLY A 189 -6.06 18.27 -16.44
CA GLY A 189 -4.70 18.58 -16.79
C GLY A 189 -4.13 17.80 -17.97
N PHE A 190 -4.84 16.77 -18.45
CA PHE A 190 -4.33 15.82 -19.40
C PHE A 190 -5.09 15.88 -20.73
N LYS A 191 -4.35 16.03 -21.83
CA LYS A 191 -4.90 16.28 -23.18
C LYS A 191 -5.90 15.22 -23.66
N GLU A 192 -5.72 13.97 -23.25
CA GLU A 192 -6.58 12.84 -23.64
C GLU A 192 -8.03 13.00 -23.15
N PHE A 193 -8.26 13.82 -22.12
CA PHE A 193 -9.56 13.99 -21.46
C PHE A 193 -10.14 15.41 -21.61
N ASN A 194 -9.59 16.22 -22.51
CA ASN A 194 -10.02 17.60 -22.76
C ASN A 194 -11.43 17.76 -23.36
N SER A 195 -12.16 16.67 -23.62
CA SER A 195 -13.58 16.76 -23.96
C SER A 195 -14.40 16.97 -22.69
N GLN A 196 -15.04 18.14 -22.60
CA GLN A 196 -15.97 18.52 -21.52
C GLN A 196 -17.05 17.44 -21.24
N GLU A 197 -17.33 16.58 -22.22
CA GLU A 197 -18.23 15.43 -22.10
C GLU A 197 -17.78 14.39 -21.06
N TYR A 198 -16.47 14.17 -20.86
CA TYR A 198 -15.98 13.21 -19.85
C TYR A 198 -16.24 13.68 -18.42
N PHE A 199 -16.17 15.00 -18.17
CA PHE A 199 -16.46 15.60 -16.86
C PHE A 199 -17.94 15.65 -16.52
N GLN A 200 -18.81 15.62 -17.52
CA GLN A 200 -20.26 15.56 -17.32
C GLN A 200 -20.71 14.18 -16.83
N ASN A 201 -19.89 13.14 -17.01
CA ASN A 201 -20.09 11.86 -16.35
C ASN A 201 -19.70 11.99 -14.86
N HIS A 202 -20.70 12.22 -14.02
CA HIS A 202 -20.65 12.53 -12.58
C HIS A 202 -19.91 11.55 -11.64
N ASN A 203 -19.10 10.62 -12.16
CA ASN A 203 -18.49 9.57 -11.36
C ASN A 203 -16.95 9.49 -11.42
N ILE A 204 -16.29 10.43 -12.09
CA ILE A 204 -14.83 10.53 -12.06
C ILE A 204 -14.38 11.00 -10.68
N ILE A 205 -13.33 10.38 -10.14
CA ILE A 205 -12.68 10.76 -8.90
C ILE A 205 -11.47 11.65 -9.26
N PRO A 206 -11.52 12.96 -8.93
CA PRO A 206 -10.43 13.87 -9.24
C PRO A 206 -9.19 13.56 -8.39
N MET A 207 -8.01 13.79 -8.96
CA MET A 207 -6.74 13.58 -8.25
C MET A 207 -5.77 14.72 -8.53
N LEU A 208 -5.02 15.13 -7.50
CA LEU A 208 -3.86 15.99 -7.66
C LEU A 208 -2.65 15.13 -8.01
N CYS A 209 -1.95 15.52 -9.08
CA CYS A 209 -0.75 14.86 -9.58
C CYS A 209 0.43 15.82 -9.48
N ILE A 210 1.49 15.41 -8.78
CA ILE A 210 2.72 16.19 -8.58
C ILE A 210 3.89 15.32 -9.05
N ALA A 211 4.74 15.85 -9.93
CA ALA A 211 5.91 15.14 -10.45
C ALA A 211 7.20 15.94 -10.26
N GLU A 212 8.23 15.33 -9.69
CA GLU A 212 9.57 15.92 -9.59
C GLU A 212 10.41 15.59 -10.82
N ILE A 213 10.88 16.61 -11.54
CA ILE A 213 11.73 16.43 -12.72
C ILE A 213 13.18 16.54 -12.27
N LYS A 214 13.74 15.40 -11.86
CA LYS A 214 15.11 15.30 -11.37
C LYS A 214 15.81 14.04 -11.86
N GLU A 215 15.18 12.89 -11.66
CA GLU A 215 15.73 11.57 -11.92
C GLU A 215 14.73 10.75 -12.74
N ILE A 216 15.24 9.74 -13.46
CA ILE A 216 14.44 8.72 -14.13
C ILE A 216 14.67 7.40 -13.38
N PRO A 217 13.62 6.70 -12.92
CA PRO A 217 12.20 7.00 -13.10
C PRO A 217 11.74 8.23 -12.30
N THR A 218 10.79 8.98 -12.88
CA THR A 218 10.19 10.17 -12.25
C THR A 218 9.48 9.79 -10.96
N ARG A 219 9.66 10.62 -9.92
CA ARG A 219 8.94 10.48 -8.65
C ARG A 219 7.64 11.27 -8.68
N PHE A 220 6.54 10.59 -8.34
CA PHE A 220 5.21 11.18 -8.26
C PHE A 220 4.70 11.23 -6.83
N TRP A 221 3.83 12.21 -6.58
CA TRP A 221 2.86 12.19 -5.51
C TRP A 221 1.47 12.30 -6.13
N LEU A 222 0.58 11.39 -5.74
CA LEU A 222 -0.81 11.35 -6.18
C LEU A 222 -1.69 11.47 -4.94
N GLN A 223 -2.70 12.34 -5.00
CA GLN A 223 -3.63 12.55 -3.90
C GLN A 223 -5.05 12.60 -4.43
N VAL A 224 -5.93 11.77 -3.86
CA VAL A 224 -7.36 11.81 -4.16
C VAL A 224 -7.95 13.11 -3.62
N LEU A 225 -8.75 13.77 -4.45
CA LEU A 225 -9.51 14.97 -4.09
C LEU A 225 -10.99 14.62 -3.98
N ASP A 226 -11.72 15.42 -3.19
CA ASP A 226 -13.16 15.32 -3.13
C ASP A 226 -13.78 15.66 -4.49
N ARG A 227 -14.87 14.96 -4.82
CA ARG A 227 -15.62 15.24 -6.04
C ARG A 227 -16.22 16.63 -5.96
N TYR A 228 -16.06 17.41 -7.03
CA TYR A 228 -16.61 18.75 -7.15
C TYR A 228 -17.35 18.90 -8.47
N ASN A 229 -18.33 19.79 -8.49
CA ASN A 229 -18.98 20.24 -9.71
C ASN A 229 -18.17 21.41 -10.30
N PRO A 230 -17.59 21.27 -11.50
CA PRO A 230 -16.75 22.29 -12.09
C PRO A 230 -17.51 23.58 -12.46
N ASN A 231 -18.85 23.57 -12.43
CA ASN A 231 -19.70 24.75 -12.68
C ASN A 231 -20.08 25.49 -11.38
N ILE A 232 -19.74 24.96 -10.20
CA ILE A 232 -20.01 25.58 -8.90
C ILE A 232 -18.71 26.19 -8.37
N GLN A 233 -18.59 27.52 -8.44
CA GLN A 233 -17.37 28.25 -8.07
C GLN A 233 -16.90 27.98 -6.64
N GLU A 234 -17.82 27.85 -5.68
CA GLU A 234 -17.48 27.54 -4.29
C GLU A 234 -16.80 26.17 -4.15
N GLN A 235 -17.29 25.15 -4.85
CA GLN A 235 -16.70 23.80 -4.79
C GLN A 235 -15.32 23.77 -5.46
N VAL A 236 -15.16 24.49 -6.59
CA VAL A 236 -13.85 24.66 -7.24
C VAL A 236 -12.87 25.39 -6.31
N HIS A 237 -13.33 26.43 -5.62
CA HIS A 237 -12.51 27.18 -4.67
C HIS A 237 -12.07 26.29 -3.48
N ASN A 238 -13.01 25.56 -2.87
CA ASN A 238 -12.70 24.65 -1.77
C ASN A 238 -11.70 23.57 -2.17
N THR A 239 -11.88 22.97 -3.36
CA THR A 239 -10.96 21.97 -3.90
C THR A 239 -9.56 22.55 -4.16
N ASN A 240 -9.48 23.77 -4.69
CA ASN A 240 -8.21 24.47 -4.86
C ASN A 240 -7.53 24.77 -3.52
N THR A 241 -8.26 25.20 -2.50
CA THR A 241 -7.69 25.44 -1.16
C THR A 241 -7.06 24.17 -0.58
N ILE A 242 -7.74 23.02 -0.72
CA ILE A 242 -7.20 21.71 -0.30
C ILE A 242 -5.95 21.37 -1.13
N ALA A 243 -6.01 21.50 -2.44
CA ALA A 243 -4.89 21.17 -3.32
C ALA A 243 -3.65 22.06 -3.06
N LEU A 244 -3.85 23.35 -2.83
CA LEU A 244 -2.78 24.29 -2.45
C LEU A 244 -2.13 23.89 -1.13
N HIS A 245 -2.91 23.45 -0.14
CA HIS A 245 -2.37 22.95 1.13
C HIS A 245 -1.50 21.71 0.92
N ILE A 246 -1.99 20.73 0.15
CA ILE A 246 -1.22 19.52 -0.18
C ILE A 246 0.08 19.88 -0.91
N ILE A 247 0.05 20.83 -1.86
CA ILE A 247 1.26 21.30 -2.55
C ILE A 247 2.26 21.89 -1.56
N GLN A 248 1.82 22.69 -0.59
CA GLN A 248 2.71 23.25 0.45
C GLN A 248 3.32 22.18 1.36
N GLU A 249 2.59 21.10 1.65
CA GLU A 249 3.09 20.01 2.48
C GLU A 249 4.12 19.14 1.74
N ILE A 250 3.83 18.81 0.47
CA ILE A 250 4.59 17.85 -0.34
C ILE A 250 5.74 18.50 -1.10
N VAL A 251 5.56 19.71 -1.63
CA VAL A 251 6.59 20.37 -2.45
C VAL A 251 7.49 21.22 -1.56
N LEU A 252 8.80 21.08 -1.71
CA LEU A 252 9.76 21.88 -0.96
C LEU A 252 9.78 23.34 -1.46
N PRO A 253 9.78 24.34 -0.56
CA PRO A 253 9.92 25.75 -0.94
C PRO A 253 11.15 26.01 -1.82
N GLY A 254 11.04 27.03 -2.69
CA GLY A 254 12.08 27.36 -3.66
C GLY A 254 12.07 26.52 -4.94
N SER A 255 11.18 25.53 -5.05
CA SER A 255 10.93 24.80 -6.30
C SER A 255 10.42 25.72 -7.41
N ILE A 256 10.68 25.32 -8.65
CA ILE A 256 10.10 25.92 -9.86
C ILE A 256 8.82 25.13 -10.19
N LEU A 257 7.65 25.75 -10.02
CA LEU A 257 6.38 25.08 -10.31
C LEU A 257 6.01 25.27 -11.79
N VAL A 258 5.58 24.19 -12.43
CA VAL A 258 5.04 24.22 -13.79
C VAL A 258 3.60 23.73 -13.75
N ALA A 259 2.66 24.55 -14.23
CA ALA A 259 1.24 24.25 -14.18
C ALA A 259 0.53 24.53 -15.50
N ASN A 260 -0.67 23.97 -15.64
CA ASN A 260 -1.54 24.21 -16.78
C ASN A 260 -2.24 25.59 -16.65
N LEU A 261 -2.54 26.24 -17.78
CA LEU A 261 -3.37 27.46 -17.76
C LEU A 261 -4.86 27.11 -17.63
N ASP A 262 -5.29 26.04 -18.30
CA ASP A 262 -6.70 25.83 -18.63
C ASP A 262 -7.44 24.93 -17.61
N SER A 263 -6.74 24.38 -16.62
CA SER A 263 -7.36 23.56 -15.56
C SER A 263 -8.16 24.44 -14.60
N LYS A 264 -9.24 23.92 -14.01
CA LYS A 264 -9.98 24.61 -12.95
C LYS A 264 -9.30 24.42 -11.60
N ILE A 265 -8.65 23.28 -11.43
CA ILE A 265 -7.88 22.93 -10.24
C ILE A 265 -6.38 23.08 -10.51
N CYS A 266 -5.66 23.72 -9.57
CA CYS A 266 -4.21 23.96 -9.65
C CYS A 266 -3.75 24.65 -10.94
N SER A 267 -4.58 25.54 -11.48
CA SER A 267 -4.19 26.36 -12.62
C SER A 267 -3.02 27.27 -12.27
N PHE A 268 -2.31 27.72 -13.30
CA PHE A 268 -1.23 28.70 -13.15
C PHE A 268 -1.65 29.92 -12.31
N ASP A 269 -2.85 30.45 -12.54
CA ASP A 269 -3.37 31.62 -11.81
C ASP A 269 -3.65 31.29 -10.34
N VAL A 270 -4.20 30.10 -10.06
CA VAL A 270 -4.44 29.62 -8.69
C VAL A 270 -3.10 29.47 -7.95
N LEU A 271 -2.09 28.89 -8.59
CA LEU A 271 -0.79 28.67 -7.98
C LEU A 271 -0.02 29.98 -7.71
N GLN A 272 -0.35 31.10 -8.38
CA GLN A 272 0.27 32.41 -8.07
C GLN A 272 0.14 32.81 -6.60
N SER A 273 -0.91 32.34 -5.91
CA SER A 273 -1.07 32.53 -4.46
C SER A 273 0.11 32.00 -3.64
N LEU A 274 0.84 31.00 -4.16
CA LEU A 274 1.99 30.36 -3.52
C LEU A 274 3.34 31.00 -3.88
N LYS A 275 3.36 32.11 -4.62
CA LYS A 275 4.59 32.76 -5.09
C LYS A 275 5.58 33.14 -3.98
N HIS A 276 5.07 33.38 -2.78
CA HIS A 276 5.88 33.65 -1.59
C HIS A 276 6.74 32.45 -1.15
N LEU A 277 6.32 31.21 -1.44
CA LEU A 277 7.09 29.98 -1.19
C LEU A 277 7.81 29.48 -2.45
N TYR A 278 7.24 29.72 -3.63
CA TYR A 278 7.75 29.28 -4.92
C TYR A 278 7.94 30.48 -5.84
N PRO A 279 9.12 31.13 -5.81
CA PRO A 279 9.32 32.40 -6.52
C PRO A 279 9.13 32.32 -8.04
N VAL A 280 9.32 31.12 -8.61
CA VAL A 280 9.20 30.86 -10.05
C VAL A 280 8.05 29.88 -10.27
N ILE A 281 6.96 30.39 -10.85
CA ILE A 281 5.81 29.61 -11.30
C ILE A 281 5.65 29.90 -12.78
N VAL A 282 5.63 28.86 -13.61
CA VAL A 282 5.59 28.96 -15.07
C VAL A 282 4.41 28.17 -15.59
N SER A 283 3.73 28.70 -16.61
CA SER A 283 2.69 27.93 -17.29
C SER A 283 3.29 27.03 -18.37
N LYS A 284 2.68 25.86 -18.61
CA LYS A 284 3.03 24.98 -19.74
C LYS A 284 3.00 25.73 -21.07
N ASN A 285 1.99 26.58 -21.27
CA ASN A 285 1.86 27.43 -22.46
C ASN A 285 2.98 28.48 -22.57
N GLY A 286 3.48 28.99 -21.44
CA GLY A 286 4.65 29.86 -21.39
C GLY A 286 5.91 29.13 -21.87
N LEU A 287 6.14 27.90 -21.39
CA LEU A 287 7.28 27.09 -21.84
C LEU A 287 7.19 26.71 -23.31
N LYS A 288 5.97 26.40 -23.82
CA LYS A 288 5.74 26.06 -25.23
C LYS A 288 6.22 27.15 -26.20
N ARG A 289 6.19 28.43 -25.79
CA ARG A 289 6.69 29.54 -26.63
C ARG A 289 8.18 29.43 -26.94
N HIS A 290 8.92 28.67 -26.14
CA HIS A 290 10.36 28.43 -26.29
C HIS A 290 10.66 27.05 -26.91
N ASP A 291 9.63 26.27 -27.27
CA ASP A 291 9.75 24.92 -27.81
C ASP A 291 9.36 24.89 -29.30
N HIS A 292 10.29 25.33 -30.15
CA HIS A 292 10.08 25.43 -31.59
C HIS A 292 9.83 24.09 -32.29
N LEU A 293 10.16 22.97 -31.63
CA LEU A 293 10.07 21.62 -32.19
C LEU A 293 8.93 20.79 -31.55
N ASN A 294 8.15 21.35 -30.63
CA ASN A 294 7.12 20.66 -29.84
C ASN A 294 7.62 19.48 -28.97
N ILE A 295 8.93 19.38 -28.72
CA ILE A 295 9.56 18.29 -27.97
C ILE A 295 9.13 18.29 -26.49
N LEU A 296 8.87 19.47 -25.92
CA LEU A 296 8.48 19.63 -24.52
C LEU A 296 7.13 18.98 -24.23
N LEU A 297 6.18 19.09 -25.17
CA LEU A 297 4.87 18.49 -25.01
C LEU A 297 4.95 16.96 -24.99
N ASP A 298 5.71 16.39 -25.93
CA ASP A 298 5.95 14.95 -26.01
C ASP A 298 6.67 14.45 -24.73
N ASN A 299 7.61 15.24 -24.22
CA ASN A 299 8.28 14.95 -22.95
C ASN A 299 7.31 14.98 -21.77
N PHE A 300 6.41 15.97 -21.69
CA PHE A 300 5.40 16.00 -20.63
C PHE A 300 4.46 14.81 -20.69
N GLU A 301 4.00 14.42 -21.87
CA GLU A 301 3.16 13.22 -22.04
C GLU A 301 3.91 11.95 -21.61
N THR A 302 5.17 11.82 -22.00
CA THR A 302 6.04 10.72 -21.58
C THR A 302 6.24 10.69 -20.07
N ILE A 303 6.52 11.85 -19.45
CA ILE A 303 6.67 11.98 -18.01
C ILE A 303 5.39 11.59 -17.29
N TRP A 304 4.23 12.02 -17.78
CA TRP A 304 2.96 11.78 -17.10
C TRP A 304 2.36 10.40 -17.34
N SER A 305 2.80 9.68 -18.39
CA SER A 305 2.27 8.37 -18.77
C SER A 305 2.14 7.37 -17.60
N PRO A 306 3.15 7.20 -16.71
CA PRO A 306 3.01 6.29 -15.56
C PRO A 306 1.93 6.74 -14.57
N ALA A 307 1.88 8.02 -14.24
CA ALA A 307 0.89 8.57 -13.32
C ALA A 307 -0.54 8.52 -13.91
N LEU A 308 -0.68 8.78 -15.21
CA LEU A 308 -1.93 8.66 -15.94
C LEU A 308 -2.47 7.23 -15.90
N HIS A 309 -1.61 6.23 -16.10
CA HIS A 309 -2.02 4.83 -15.98
C HIS A 309 -2.60 4.51 -14.60
N VAL A 310 -1.92 4.96 -13.54
CA VAL A 310 -2.39 4.80 -12.15
C VAL A 310 -3.71 5.56 -11.94
N CYS A 311 -3.84 6.78 -12.46
CA CYS A 311 -5.06 7.57 -12.32
C CYS A 311 -6.26 6.92 -13.02
N ASN A 312 -6.04 6.36 -14.21
CA ASN A 312 -7.05 5.61 -14.97
C ASN A 312 -7.48 4.35 -14.20
N GLU A 313 -6.52 3.57 -13.68
CA GLU A 313 -6.83 2.37 -12.90
C GLU A 313 -7.57 2.70 -11.60
N ALA A 314 -7.20 3.79 -10.94
CA ALA A 314 -7.82 4.25 -9.71
C ALA A 314 -9.35 4.47 -9.85
N GLN A 315 -9.83 4.78 -11.06
CA GLN A 315 -11.26 4.99 -11.33
C GLN A 315 -12.11 3.71 -11.18
N TYR A 316 -11.50 2.52 -11.21
CA TYR A 316 -12.19 1.25 -10.99
C TYR A 316 -12.37 0.91 -9.51
N TYR A 317 -11.76 1.66 -8.60
CA TYR A 317 -11.87 1.46 -7.17
C TYR A 317 -12.98 2.32 -6.56
N SER A 318 -13.63 1.80 -5.51
CA SER A 318 -14.56 2.62 -4.73
C SER A 318 -13.81 3.65 -3.89
N ASN A 319 -14.50 4.72 -3.46
CA ASN A 319 -13.92 5.76 -2.58
C ASN A 319 -13.27 5.18 -1.30
N ALA A 320 -13.76 4.04 -0.81
CA ALA A 320 -13.20 3.37 0.37
C ALA A 320 -11.86 2.65 0.11
N HIS A 321 -11.55 2.30 -1.15
CA HIS A 321 -10.38 1.49 -1.51
C HIS A 321 -9.37 2.23 -2.39
N ILE A 322 -9.76 3.33 -3.04
CA ILE A 322 -8.87 4.11 -3.90
C ILE A 322 -7.64 4.61 -3.13
N GLN A 323 -7.80 5.04 -1.87
CA GLN A 323 -6.67 5.49 -1.06
C GLN A 323 -5.68 4.35 -0.78
N ASN A 324 -6.16 3.11 -0.62
CA ASN A 324 -5.30 1.94 -0.43
C ASN A 324 -4.50 1.63 -1.71
N PHE A 325 -5.14 1.78 -2.87
CA PHE A 325 -4.49 1.63 -4.17
C PHE A 325 -3.39 2.69 -4.38
N ILE A 326 -3.70 3.96 -4.16
CA ILE A 326 -2.72 5.06 -4.25
C ILE A 326 -1.58 4.87 -3.25
N THR A 327 -1.89 4.47 -2.01
CA THR A 327 -0.88 4.16 -0.98
C THR A 327 0.06 3.04 -1.44
N ASN A 328 -0.46 1.98 -2.06
CA ASN A 328 0.36 0.91 -2.62
C ASN A 328 1.30 1.43 -3.71
N PHE A 329 0.79 2.26 -4.63
CA PHE A 329 1.60 2.86 -5.67
C PHE A 329 2.75 3.70 -5.08
N LEU A 330 2.44 4.62 -4.17
CA LEU A 330 3.44 5.49 -3.52
C LEU A 330 4.48 4.67 -2.74
N TRP A 331 4.04 3.61 -2.06
CA TRP A 331 4.91 2.71 -1.32
C TRP A 331 5.90 1.99 -2.24
N ARG A 332 5.40 1.40 -3.32
CA ARG A 332 6.21 0.66 -4.31
C ARG A 332 7.17 1.58 -5.04
N GLN A 333 6.75 2.77 -5.42
CA GLN A 333 7.63 3.77 -6.04
C GLN A 333 8.79 4.14 -5.10
N LYS A 334 8.56 4.22 -3.79
CA LYS A 334 9.58 4.63 -2.82
C LYS A 334 10.60 3.54 -2.52
N PHE A 335 10.15 2.29 -2.39
CA PHE A 335 10.96 1.20 -1.88
C PHE A 335 11.35 0.17 -2.94
N GLU A 336 10.68 0.17 -4.09
CA GLU A 336 10.96 -0.71 -5.23
C GLU A 336 11.13 -2.17 -4.78
N ASN A 337 12.32 -2.73 -4.95
CA ASN A 337 12.66 -4.10 -4.59
C ASN A 337 12.58 -4.36 -3.07
N GLU A 338 12.83 -3.35 -2.23
CA GLU A 338 12.77 -3.47 -0.77
C GLU A 338 11.36 -3.21 -0.20
N SER A 339 10.34 -3.09 -1.06
CA SER A 339 8.97 -2.80 -0.65
C SER A 339 8.45 -3.78 0.40
N PHE A 340 8.80 -5.06 0.27
CA PHE A 340 8.30 -6.11 1.14
C PHE A 340 8.99 -6.11 2.52
N GLU A 341 10.32 -6.01 2.54
CA GLU A 341 11.12 -5.94 3.76
C GLU A 341 10.76 -4.70 4.58
N ASN A 342 10.63 -3.54 3.92
CA ASN A 342 10.20 -2.32 4.59
C ASN A 342 8.79 -2.47 5.15
N LEU A 343 7.87 -3.14 4.44
CA LEU A 343 6.50 -3.32 4.92
C LEU A 343 6.48 -4.21 6.18
N LEU A 344 7.20 -5.33 6.15
CA LEU A 344 7.34 -6.20 7.32
C LEU A 344 7.95 -5.45 8.51
N HIS A 345 9.01 -4.68 8.28
CA HIS A 345 9.62 -3.86 9.31
C HIS A 345 8.58 -2.92 9.95
N GLN A 346 7.79 -2.20 9.15
CA GLN A 346 6.77 -1.29 9.68
C GLN A 346 5.59 -2.00 10.37
N MET A 347 5.28 -3.25 10.01
CA MET A 347 4.29 -4.04 10.74
C MET A 347 4.71 -4.32 12.18
N CYS A 348 6.02 -4.42 12.44
CA CYS A 348 6.56 -4.67 13.78
C CYS A 348 6.43 -3.45 14.70
N TYR A 349 6.68 -2.23 14.21
CA TYR A 349 6.68 -1.02 15.04
C TYR A 349 5.30 -0.41 15.27
N ASN A 350 4.31 -0.71 14.44
CA ASN A 350 3.01 -0.04 14.51
C ASN A 350 2.04 -0.59 15.56
N PHE A 351 2.39 -1.71 16.21
CA PHE A 351 1.52 -2.46 17.14
C PHE A 351 2.23 -2.89 18.44
N ILE A 352 3.41 -2.31 18.70
CA ILE A 352 4.02 -2.22 20.04
C ILE A 352 3.67 -0.83 20.58
#